data_AF-A0A937G350-F1
#
_entry.id   AF-A0A937G350-F1
#
_cell.length_a   1.000
_cell.length_b   1.000
_cell.length_c   1.000
_cell.angle_alpha   90.00
_cell.angle_beta   90.00
_cell.angle_gamma   90.00
#
_symmetry.space_group_name_H-M   'P 1'
#
loop_
_entity.id
_entity.type
_entity.pdbx_description
1 polymer ?
#
loop_
_entity_poly.entity_id
_entity_poly.type
_entity_poly.pdbx_seq_one_letter_code
_entity_poly.pdbx_strand_id
1 'polypeptide(L)'
;MKTELTNQLEQSSSINEKTLQAVLVQLAASSASTDLDDPTLPSTWKLLTTKSVFALPTGNIQFVLAYGNVGDEVIACLSIGVPWSDFIGNYTSGFLPDNKQSLPEDVAGKAPTDATILSIYVAAYPLLRSPLWEALSFLNNPGVQGKPLYITGIGLGGPLAQIAALDLRPGNKGPDQQDPPQLTQPPSYVFSTGNFASTAFQQYYNGKVQNAYNLRAGSQALHVDQFPDQPSTGAGFAPLGNETFLPASIPKPYYTPWEVRDSSFYLKAISGKSPTYPPSPTIIPNPPQGFSQSLAFNLGKFLALTYIQAQEPGNPTPQEMKKIIDYGDSKVIAAIFSTSNSLTVAFRGSITYEEFLMMDTNSATSRTPYNEIITSGANEVYYANSQAIGEQIKQVVQELIGDKKLYVIGHGFGGALANIMAADFTFNTKPAIPFDAIYTFGASYFAGINMANRFNESLGNISYQILRPDDQIATALKTLPFWNPVNNIVALLGSLDVPDDTSHALSAYLSLLDPSRVISSSQHATSTN
;
A
#
# COMPACT_ATOMS: atom_id res chain seq x y z
N MET A 1 11.87 -36.09 13.51
CA MET A 1 11.78 -35.45 12.18
C MET A 1 11.46 -33.95 12.19
N LYS A 2 11.27 -33.29 13.36
CA LYS A 2 11.06 -31.82 13.45
C LYS A 2 12.31 -31.03 13.91
N THR A 3 13.43 -31.72 14.12
CA THR A 3 14.64 -31.18 14.77
C THR A 3 15.86 -31.14 13.85
N GLU A 4 15.77 -31.66 12.62
CA GLU A 4 16.89 -31.70 11.67
C GLU A 4 16.86 -30.58 10.62
N LEU A 5 15.73 -29.88 10.44
CA LEU A 5 15.66 -28.74 9.50
C LEU A 5 16.28 -27.45 10.04
N THR A 6 16.48 -27.34 11.36
CA THR A 6 17.08 -26.13 11.96
C THR A 6 18.61 -26.12 11.85
N ASN A 7 19.25 -27.27 11.64
CA ASN A 7 20.71 -27.40 11.63
C ASN A 7 21.35 -27.37 10.23
N GLN A 8 20.58 -27.22 9.15
CA GLN A 8 21.13 -27.09 7.78
C GLN A 8 21.32 -25.64 7.32
N LEU A 9 21.01 -24.65 8.15
CA LEU A 9 21.23 -23.22 7.87
C LEU A 9 22.46 -22.61 8.57
N GLU A 10 23.17 -23.38 9.42
CA GLU A 10 24.31 -22.87 10.20
C GLU A 10 25.68 -23.05 9.52
N GLN A 11 25.74 -23.47 8.25
CA GLN A 11 27.03 -23.61 7.56
C GLN A 11 27.05 -22.81 6.25
N SER A 12 27.59 -21.59 6.38
CA SER A 12 28.39 -20.84 5.38
C SER A 12 27.98 -19.40 5.02
N SER A 13 27.36 -18.64 5.93
CA SER A 13 27.57 -17.18 5.91
C SER A 13 27.71 -16.62 7.32
N SER A 14 28.62 -15.67 7.50
CA SER A 14 28.80 -14.95 8.78
C SER A 14 27.78 -13.82 8.95
N ILE A 15 26.88 -13.67 7.97
CA ILE A 15 25.91 -12.58 7.89
C ILE A 15 24.82 -12.78 8.93
N ASN A 16 24.66 -11.79 9.80
CA ASN A 16 23.51 -11.70 10.68
C ASN A 16 22.24 -11.44 9.84
N GLU A 17 21.36 -12.44 9.76
CA GLU A 17 20.14 -12.41 8.95
C GLU A 17 19.25 -11.19 9.19
N LYS A 18 19.12 -10.73 10.44
CA LYS A 18 18.33 -9.51 10.74
C LYS A 18 18.98 -8.26 10.16
N THR A 19 20.31 -8.18 10.19
CA THR A 19 21.06 -7.05 9.62
C THR A 19 20.91 -7.03 8.11
N LEU A 20 20.96 -8.20 7.47
CA LEU A 20 20.69 -8.35 6.04
C LEU A 20 19.28 -7.88 5.70
N GLN A 21 18.26 -8.42 6.37
CA GLN A 21 16.86 -8.04 6.12
C GLN A 21 16.62 -6.54 6.32
N ALA A 22 17.27 -5.92 7.32
CA ALA A 22 17.16 -4.48 7.56
C ALA A 22 17.75 -3.63 6.43
N VAL A 23 18.83 -4.10 5.81
CA VAL A 23 19.41 -3.46 4.63
C VAL A 23 18.51 -3.66 3.40
N LEU A 24 18.01 -4.87 3.19
CA LEU A 24 17.18 -5.21 2.03
C LEU A 24 15.83 -4.47 2.02
N VAL A 25 15.21 -4.24 3.18
CA VAL A 25 13.97 -3.45 3.26
C VAL A 25 14.19 -1.95 2.99
N GLN A 26 15.32 -1.39 3.43
CA GLN A 26 15.68 0.00 3.11
C GLN A 26 15.89 0.20 1.61
N LEU A 27 16.58 -0.74 0.96
CA LEU A 27 16.78 -0.71 -0.49
C LEU A 27 15.46 -0.90 -1.24
N ALA A 28 14.60 -1.82 -0.78
CA ALA A 28 13.25 -2.01 -1.32
C ALA A 28 12.44 -0.71 -1.30
N ALA A 29 12.45 0.00 -0.16
CA ALA A 29 11.81 1.30 -0.02
C ALA A 29 12.39 2.35 -0.97
N SER A 30 13.73 2.40 -1.08
CA SER A 30 14.41 3.33 -1.98
C SER A 30 14.10 3.11 -3.46
N SER A 31 13.78 1.89 -3.89
CA SER A 31 13.33 1.64 -5.26
C SER A 31 11.84 1.87 -5.48
N ALA A 32 11.06 2.05 -4.41
CA ALA A 32 9.63 2.31 -4.46
C ALA A 32 9.29 3.80 -4.29
N SER A 33 10.29 4.67 -4.08
CA SER A 33 10.12 6.12 -3.96
C SER A 33 9.71 6.76 -5.29
N THR A 34 9.05 7.90 -5.24
CA THR A 34 8.67 8.63 -6.46
C THR A 34 9.85 9.23 -7.22
N ASP A 35 11.00 9.40 -6.56
CA ASP A 35 12.23 9.97 -7.11
C ASP A 35 13.40 8.99 -6.95
N LEU A 36 14.19 8.82 -8.03
CA LEU A 36 15.39 8.01 -8.10
C LEU A 36 16.67 8.84 -8.38
N ASP A 37 16.55 10.16 -8.48
CA ASP A 37 17.70 11.03 -8.74
C ASP A 37 18.68 11.03 -7.54
N ASP A 38 18.17 10.83 -6.32
CA ASP A 38 18.96 10.67 -5.09
C ASP A 38 18.38 9.57 -4.18
N PRO A 39 18.59 8.28 -4.52
CA PRO A 39 18.02 7.17 -3.77
C PRO A 39 18.62 7.11 -2.35
N THR A 40 17.77 6.99 -1.34
CA THR A 40 18.24 6.85 0.05
C THR A 40 18.82 5.45 0.26
N LEU A 41 20.15 5.36 0.42
CA LEU A 41 20.84 4.10 0.65
C LEU A 41 21.18 3.86 2.13
N PRO A 42 21.28 2.60 2.58
CA PRO A 42 21.81 2.28 3.91
C PRO A 42 23.22 2.86 4.12
N SER A 43 23.59 3.10 5.38
CA SER A 43 24.95 3.57 5.69
C SER A 43 26.00 2.61 5.13
N THR A 44 27.07 3.16 4.53
CA THR A 44 28.16 2.44 3.83
C THR A 44 27.84 1.91 2.43
N TRP A 45 26.58 1.95 2.00
CA TRP A 45 26.20 1.50 0.67
C TRP A 45 26.51 2.55 -0.39
N LYS A 46 26.84 2.08 -1.60
CA LYS A 46 27.17 2.89 -2.76
C LYS A 46 26.28 2.48 -3.92
N LEU A 47 25.77 3.50 -4.61
CA LEU A 47 25.01 3.30 -5.83
C LEU A 47 25.92 2.81 -6.95
N LEU A 48 25.47 1.80 -7.70
CA LEU A 48 26.06 1.41 -8.97
C LEU A 48 25.28 2.02 -10.13
N THR A 49 23.95 1.88 -10.11
CA THR A 49 23.06 2.46 -11.11
C THR A 49 21.61 2.49 -10.62
N THR A 50 20.83 3.43 -11.11
CA THR A 50 19.36 3.44 -11.02
C THR A 50 18.75 3.50 -12.42
N LYS A 51 17.53 3.00 -12.56
CA LYS A 51 16.76 3.18 -13.79
C LYS A 51 15.27 3.21 -13.47
N SER A 52 14.56 4.05 -14.22
CA SER A 52 13.10 4.02 -14.33
C SER A 52 12.71 3.57 -15.74
N VAL A 53 11.77 2.64 -15.83
CA VAL A 53 11.22 2.08 -17.07
C VAL A 53 9.72 2.20 -17.01
N PHE A 54 9.14 2.94 -17.94
CA PHE A 54 7.69 3.03 -18.04
C PHE A 54 7.11 1.76 -18.69
N ALA A 55 6.14 1.13 -18.02
CA ALA A 55 5.46 -0.06 -18.48
C ALA A 55 3.95 0.07 -18.26
N LEU A 56 3.16 -0.02 -19.33
CA LEU A 56 1.72 -0.16 -19.18
C LEU A 56 1.37 -1.63 -18.84
N PRO A 57 0.52 -1.88 -17.83
CA PRO A 57 -0.27 -0.89 -17.12
C PRO A 57 0.30 -0.43 -15.77
N THR A 58 1.50 -0.85 -15.36
CA THR A 58 2.04 -0.62 -14.01
C THR A 58 2.59 0.79 -13.76
N GLY A 59 2.73 1.62 -14.79
CA GLY A 59 3.41 2.92 -14.68
C GLY A 59 4.93 2.77 -14.70
N ASN A 60 5.65 3.62 -13.96
CA ASN A 60 7.10 3.49 -13.85
C ASN A 60 7.48 2.30 -12.95
N ILE A 61 8.26 1.39 -13.51
CA ILE A 61 9.02 0.40 -12.75
C ILE A 61 10.41 0.96 -12.52
N GLN A 62 10.85 0.89 -11.28
CA GLN A 62 12.10 1.44 -10.83
C GLN A 62 13.01 0.34 -10.32
N PHE A 63 14.32 0.46 -10.56
CA PHE A 63 15.29 -0.37 -9.87
C PHE A 63 16.53 0.40 -9.42
N VAL A 64 17.09 -0.08 -8.32
CA VAL A 64 18.34 0.38 -7.73
C VAL A 64 19.29 -0.81 -7.68
N LEU A 65 20.47 -0.69 -8.27
CA LEU A 65 21.56 -1.62 -8.07
C LEU A 65 22.62 -0.93 -7.21
N ALA A 66 22.89 -1.49 -6.04
CA ALA A 66 23.83 -0.94 -5.06
C ALA A 66 24.65 -2.04 -4.40
N TYR A 67 25.72 -1.66 -3.71
CA TYR A 67 26.53 -2.59 -2.92
C TYR A 67 27.02 -1.94 -1.63
N GLY A 68 27.28 -2.74 -0.61
CA GLY A 68 27.76 -2.26 0.67
C GLY A 68 27.98 -3.40 1.66
N ASN A 69 28.30 -3.02 2.89
CA ASN A 69 28.59 -3.98 3.95
C ASN A 69 27.31 -4.46 4.63
N VAL A 70 27.27 -5.75 4.96
CA VAL A 70 26.35 -6.36 5.93
C VAL A 70 27.19 -7.15 6.93
N GLY A 71 27.43 -6.56 8.10
CA GLY A 71 28.51 -7.02 8.97
C GLY A 71 29.86 -6.81 8.27
N ASP A 72 30.67 -7.87 8.20
CA ASP A 72 31.99 -7.85 7.57
C ASP A 72 31.97 -8.26 6.07
N GLU A 73 30.80 -8.65 5.56
CA GLU A 73 30.65 -9.11 4.17
C GLU A 73 30.16 -7.98 3.26
N VAL A 74 30.80 -7.84 2.09
CA VAL A 74 30.34 -6.95 1.01
C VAL A 74 29.38 -7.74 0.13
N ILE A 75 28.20 -7.21 -0.11
CA ILE A 75 27.19 -7.81 -1.00
C ILE A 75 26.69 -6.78 -2.02
N ALA A 76 26.13 -7.26 -3.13
CA ALA A 76 25.34 -6.47 -4.06
C ALA A 76 23.84 -6.69 -3.82
N CYS A 77 23.02 -5.70 -4.11
CA CYS A 77 21.58 -5.84 -4.11
C CYS A 77 20.95 -5.15 -5.32
N LEU A 78 20.11 -5.91 -6.04
CA LEU A 78 19.16 -5.41 -7.02
C LEU A 78 17.80 -5.24 -6.34
N SER A 79 17.39 -3.99 -6.16
CA SER A 79 16.09 -3.65 -5.61
C SER A 79 15.14 -3.21 -6.71
N ILE A 80 13.91 -3.72 -6.71
CA ILE A 80 12.88 -3.39 -7.69
C ILE A 80 11.65 -2.85 -6.97
N GLY A 81 11.17 -1.69 -7.42
CA GLY A 81 10.02 -1.01 -6.86
C GLY A 81 9.11 -0.43 -7.93
N VAL A 82 7.90 -0.09 -7.51
CA VAL A 82 6.90 0.60 -8.32
C VAL A 82 6.27 1.66 -7.42
N PRO A 83 6.39 2.96 -7.73
CA PRO A 83 5.76 4.01 -6.95
C PRO A 83 4.24 3.83 -6.96
N TRP A 84 3.61 3.96 -5.79
CA TRP A 84 2.16 3.74 -5.64
C TRP A 84 1.34 4.70 -6.50
N SER A 85 1.74 5.97 -6.54
CA SER A 85 1.10 7.00 -7.36
C SER A 85 1.11 6.63 -8.85
N ASP A 86 2.23 6.09 -9.32
CA ASP A 86 2.40 5.71 -10.72
C ASP A 86 1.56 4.48 -11.06
N PHE A 87 1.53 3.49 -10.18
CA PHE A 87 0.69 2.31 -10.39
C PHE A 87 -0.80 2.66 -10.44
N ILE A 88 -1.31 3.39 -9.45
CA ILE A 88 -2.72 3.80 -9.39
C ILE A 88 -3.07 4.72 -10.58
N GLY A 89 -2.15 5.62 -10.96
CA GLY A 89 -2.35 6.52 -12.10
C GLY A 89 -2.40 5.83 -13.47
N ASN A 90 -1.90 4.59 -13.59
CA ASN A 90 -1.78 3.89 -14.88
C ASN A 90 -2.61 2.59 -14.96
N TYR A 91 -2.78 1.85 -13.86
CA TYR A 91 -3.59 0.64 -13.84
C TYR A 91 -5.03 0.99 -13.46
N THR A 92 -5.93 0.98 -14.45
CA THR A 92 -7.32 1.44 -14.27
C THR A 92 -8.35 0.30 -14.32
N SER A 93 -7.92 -0.95 -14.52
CA SER A 93 -8.80 -2.08 -14.84
C SER A 93 -9.42 -2.77 -13.62
N GLY A 94 -8.93 -2.49 -12.41
CA GLY A 94 -9.35 -3.18 -11.21
C GLY A 94 -8.83 -4.61 -11.10
N PHE A 95 -9.27 -5.34 -10.07
CA PHE A 95 -8.87 -6.74 -9.88
C PHE A 95 -9.57 -7.68 -10.87
N LEU A 96 -8.80 -8.40 -11.68
CA LEU A 96 -9.29 -9.38 -12.66
C LEU A 96 -8.65 -10.76 -12.36
N PRO A 97 -9.20 -11.56 -11.42
CA PRO A 97 -8.56 -12.78 -10.93
C PRO A 97 -8.30 -13.84 -12.01
N ASP A 98 -9.14 -13.86 -13.05
CA ASP A 98 -9.01 -14.77 -14.19
C ASP A 98 -8.04 -14.28 -15.25
N ASN A 99 -7.62 -13.01 -15.19
CA ASN A 99 -6.67 -12.42 -16.13
C ASN A 99 -5.23 -12.77 -15.73
N LYS A 100 -4.92 -14.07 -15.77
CA LYS A 100 -3.60 -14.64 -15.54
C LYS A 100 -3.01 -15.17 -16.84
N GLN A 101 -1.71 -15.02 -17.01
CA GLN A 101 -0.97 -15.45 -18.19
C GLN A 101 0.34 -16.13 -17.78
N SER A 102 0.85 -17.02 -18.63
CA SER A 102 2.19 -17.58 -18.46
C SER A 102 3.24 -16.51 -18.74
N LEU A 103 4.34 -16.53 -18.00
CA LEU A 103 5.52 -15.74 -18.35
C LEU A 103 6.11 -16.21 -19.68
N PRO A 104 6.77 -15.32 -20.45
CA PRO A 104 7.53 -15.70 -21.64
C PRO A 104 8.57 -16.81 -21.38
N GLU A 105 8.77 -17.71 -22.35
CA GLU A 105 9.69 -18.86 -22.21
C GLU A 105 11.15 -18.42 -21.99
N ASP A 106 11.56 -17.27 -22.53
CA ASP A 106 12.90 -16.72 -22.30
C ASP A 106 13.12 -16.17 -20.87
N VAL A 107 12.03 -15.88 -20.15
CA VAL A 107 12.06 -15.52 -18.74
C VAL A 107 11.91 -16.77 -17.88
N ALA A 108 10.81 -17.52 -18.03
CA ALA A 108 10.48 -18.61 -17.13
C ALA A 108 11.10 -19.95 -17.53
N GLY A 109 11.52 -20.15 -18.78
CA GLY A 109 11.80 -21.47 -19.34
C GLY A 109 10.50 -22.25 -19.63
N LYS A 110 10.61 -23.58 -19.71
CA LYS A 110 9.48 -24.49 -19.94
C LYS A 110 8.66 -24.69 -18.66
N ALA A 111 7.89 -23.67 -18.29
CA ALA A 111 6.93 -23.74 -17.18
C ALA A 111 5.70 -24.58 -17.59
N PRO A 112 4.99 -25.21 -16.62
CA PRO A 112 3.68 -25.82 -16.87
C PRO A 112 2.67 -24.84 -17.47
N THR A 113 1.71 -25.32 -18.26
CA THR A 113 0.73 -24.46 -18.96
C THR A 113 -0.22 -23.72 -18.01
N ASP A 114 -0.46 -24.26 -16.81
CA ASP A 114 -1.26 -23.67 -15.75
C ASP A 114 -0.44 -22.81 -14.76
N ALA A 115 0.89 -22.78 -14.93
CA ALA A 115 1.77 -21.87 -14.22
C ALA A 115 1.61 -20.46 -14.81
N THR A 116 0.72 -19.69 -14.18
CA THR A 116 0.31 -18.37 -14.62
C THR A 116 0.44 -17.36 -13.49
N ILE A 117 0.63 -16.09 -13.84
CA ILE A 117 0.65 -14.96 -12.92
C ILE A 117 -0.29 -13.86 -13.43
N LEU A 118 -0.64 -12.87 -12.61
CA LEU A 118 -1.44 -11.72 -13.04
C LEU A 118 -0.82 -11.06 -14.27
N SER A 119 -1.65 -10.84 -15.31
CA SER A 119 -1.18 -10.37 -16.62
C SER A 119 -0.53 -9.00 -16.58
N ILE A 120 -0.85 -8.16 -15.58
CA ILE A 120 -0.19 -6.88 -15.35
C ILE A 120 1.33 -7.03 -15.24
N TYR A 121 1.82 -8.08 -14.57
CA TYR A 121 3.25 -8.33 -14.40
C TYR A 121 3.86 -9.05 -15.61
N VAL A 122 3.08 -9.87 -16.31
CA VAL A 122 3.49 -10.46 -17.60
C VAL A 122 3.71 -9.39 -18.66
N ALA A 123 2.86 -8.37 -18.71
CA ALA A 123 3.00 -7.24 -19.63
C ALA A 123 4.19 -6.34 -19.26
N ALA A 124 4.43 -6.14 -17.96
CA ALA A 124 5.40 -5.15 -17.51
C ALA A 124 6.86 -5.66 -17.47
N TYR A 125 7.08 -6.91 -17.05
CA TYR A 125 8.44 -7.44 -16.89
C TYR A 125 9.30 -7.45 -18.18
N PRO A 126 8.76 -7.79 -19.37
CA PRO A 126 9.56 -7.74 -20.61
C PRO A 126 10.15 -6.35 -20.90
N LEU A 127 9.48 -5.27 -20.52
CA LEU A 127 9.98 -3.90 -20.68
C LEU A 127 11.11 -3.60 -19.70
N LEU A 128 11.03 -4.13 -18.47
CA LEU A 128 12.06 -4.03 -17.44
C LEU A 128 13.31 -4.85 -17.79
N ARG A 129 13.14 -5.98 -18.49
CA ARG A 129 14.16 -7.02 -18.63
C ARG A 129 15.46 -6.51 -19.23
N SER A 130 15.46 -5.87 -20.40
CA SER A 130 16.71 -5.43 -21.04
C SER A 130 17.48 -4.40 -20.20
N PRO A 131 16.86 -3.31 -19.70
CA PRO A 131 17.54 -2.38 -18.80
C PRO A 131 18.08 -3.03 -17.52
N LEU A 132 17.34 -3.98 -16.94
CA LEU A 132 17.78 -4.72 -15.76
C LEU A 132 19.03 -5.54 -16.05
N TRP A 133 19.05 -6.31 -17.13
CA TRP A 133 20.21 -7.12 -17.50
C TRP A 133 21.43 -6.26 -17.88
N GLU A 134 21.23 -5.13 -18.55
CA GLU A 134 22.29 -4.15 -18.82
C GLU A 134 22.92 -3.64 -17.50
N ALA A 135 22.09 -3.33 -16.51
CA ALA A 135 22.55 -2.86 -15.20
C ALA A 135 23.43 -3.89 -14.47
N LEU A 136 23.25 -5.18 -14.70
CA LEU A 136 24.08 -6.22 -14.08
C LEU A 136 25.54 -6.17 -14.54
N SER A 137 25.85 -5.52 -15.67
CA SER A 137 27.23 -5.30 -16.12
C SER A 137 28.05 -4.46 -15.12
N PHE A 138 27.40 -3.63 -14.30
CA PHE A 138 28.05 -2.85 -13.24
C PHE A 138 28.56 -3.71 -12.08
N LEU A 139 28.18 -4.99 -11.99
CA LEU A 139 28.75 -5.92 -11.02
C LEU A 139 30.21 -6.28 -11.34
N ASN A 140 30.73 -5.91 -12.51
CA ASN A 140 32.16 -5.98 -12.82
C ASN A 140 32.98 -4.87 -12.13
N ASN A 141 32.35 -3.97 -11.37
CA ASN A 141 33.05 -2.97 -10.58
C ASN A 141 34.00 -3.66 -9.57
N PRO A 142 35.28 -3.25 -9.45
CA PRO A 142 36.25 -3.89 -8.56
C PRO A 142 35.81 -4.00 -7.09
N GLY A 143 34.94 -3.11 -6.61
CA GLY A 143 34.42 -3.15 -5.25
C GLY A 143 33.40 -4.27 -4.97
N VAL A 144 32.77 -4.82 -6.02
CA VAL A 144 31.66 -5.78 -5.91
C VAL A 144 31.83 -7.03 -6.79
N GLN A 145 32.86 -7.08 -7.63
CA GLN A 145 33.11 -8.22 -8.50
C GLN A 145 33.22 -9.53 -7.71
N GLY A 146 32.42 -10.52 -8.08
CA GLY A 146 32.36 -11.83 -7.43
C GLY A 146 31.68 -11.84 -6.05
N LYS A 147 31.09 -10.73 -5.60
CA LYS A 147 30.29 -10.67 -4.37
C LYS A 147 28.88 -11.20 -4.59
N PRO A 148 28.22 -11.81 -3.58
CA PRO A 148 26.85 -12.30 -3.69
C PRO A 148 25.86 -11.20 -4.10
N LEU A 149 24.86 -11.57 -4.91
CA LEU A 149 23.79 -10.68 -5.36
C LEU A 149 22.51 -11.10 -4.65
N TYR A 150 21.85 -10.13 -4.05
CA TYR A 150 20.53 -10.28 -3.46
C TYR A 150 19.51 -9.52 -4.30
N ILE A 151 18.27 -10.03 -4.33
CA ILE A 151 17.17 -9.38 -5.03
C ILE A 151 16.09 -9.02 -4.01
N THR A 152 15.62 -7.79 -4.02
CA THR A 152 14.62 -7.32 -3.05
C THR A 152 13.54 -6.46 -3.68
N GLY A 153 12.39 -6.38 -3.01
CA GLY A 153 11.26 -5.54 -3.38
C GLY A 153 10.23 -5.46 -2.25
N ILE A 154 9.37 -4.44 -2.29
CA ILE A 154 8.29 -4.25 -1.32
C ILE A 154 7.00 -3.88 -2.02
N GLY A 155 5.85 -4.30 -1.48
CA GLY A 155 4.54 -3.93 -2.03
C GLY A 155 4.40 -4.34 -3.50
N LEU A 156 4.18 -3.35 -4.35
CA LEU A 156 3.98 -3.51 -5.79
C LEU A 156 5.25 -3.91 -6.56
N GLY A 157 6.44 -3.66 -6.00
CA GLY A 157 7.72 -4.07 -6.58
C GLY A 157 8.09 -5.52 -6.31
N GLY A 158 7.56 -6.10 -5.23
CA GLY A 158 7.82 -7.49 -4.82
C GLY A 158 7.59 -8.52 -5.93
N PRO A 159 6.46 -8.49 -6.66
CA PRO A 159 6.22 -9.42 -7.76
C PRO A 159 7.27 -9.36 -8.86
N LEU A 160 7.73 -8.16 -9.23
CA LEU A 160 8.77 -7.97 -10.24
C LEU A 160 10.15 -8.42 -9.74
N ALA A 161 10.46 -8.19 -8.46
CA ALA A 161 11.66 -8.73 -7.80
C ALA A 161 11.67 -10.27 -7.80
N GLN A 162 10.53 -10.90 -7.58
CA GLN A 162 10.42 -12.36 -7.65
C GLN A 162 10.59 -12.87 -9.08
N ILE A 163 9.98 -12.22 -10.09
CA ILE A 163 10.19 -12.58 -11.50
C ILE A 163 11.66 -12.39 -11.89
N ALA A 164 12.34 -11.32 -11.44
CA ALA A 164 13.76 -11.11 -11.66
C ALA A 164 14.61 -12.23 -11.05
N ALA A 165 14.28 -12.72 -9.85
CA ALA A 165 14.98 -13.85 -9.25
C ALA A 165 14.83 -15.13 -10.07
N LEU A 166 13.67 -15.35 -10.70
CA LEU A 166 13.48 -16.45 -11.64
C LEU A 166 14.32 -16.24 -12.91
N ASP A 167 14.29 -15.06 -13.52
CA ASP A 167 15.01 -14.73 -14.75
C ASP A 167 16.54 -14.83 -14.58
N LEU A 168 17.06 -14.46 -13.41
CA LEU A 168 18.48 -14.50 -13.07
C LEU A 168 18.95 -15.85 -12.50
N ARG A 169 18.15 -16.90 -12.63
CA ARG A 169 18.54 -18.25 -12.21
C ARG A 169 19.73 -18.78 -13.02
N PRO A 170 20.58 -19.66 -12.44
CA PRO A 170 21.67 -20.29 -13.16
C PRO A 170 21.22 -21.01 -14.43
N GLY A 171 21.94 -20.78 -15.52
CA GLY A 171 21.67 -21.39 -16.84
C GLY A 171 20.56 -20.73 -17.66
N ASN A 172 19.86 -19.72 -17.12
CA ASN A 172 19.01 -18.86 -17.96
C ASN A 172 19.84 -17.89 -18.80
N LYS A 173 19.27 -17.33 -19.86
CA LYS A 173 19.93 -16.37 -20.74
C LYS A 173 19.20 -15.04 -20.74
N GLY A 174 19.95 -13.95 -20.67
CA GLY A 174 19.39 -12.61 -20.81
C GLY A 174 18.97 -12.28 -22.24
N PRO A 175 18.39 -11.10 -22.46
CA PRO A 175 17.93 -10.65 -23.78
C PRO A 175 19.00 -10.77 -24.87
N ASP A 176 20.26 -10.44 -24.54
CA ASP A 176 21.40 -10.49 -25.47
C ASP A 176 22.22 -11.78 -25.34
N GLN A 177 21.60 -12.87 -24.88
CA GLN A 177 22.23 -14.18 -24.66
C GLN A 177 23.36 -14.19 -23.60
N GLN A 178 23.45 -13.15 -22.78
CA GLN A 178 24.38 -13.12 -21.65
C GLN A 178 23.99 -14.12 -20.56
N ASP A 179 25.01 -14.65 -19.89
CA ASP A 179 24.83 -15.44 -18.67
C ASP A 179 24.49 -14.53 -17.48
N PRO A 180 23.73 -15.02 -16.49
CA PRO A 180 23.56 -14.30 -15.23
C PRO A 180 24.92 -14.02 -14.58
N PRO A 181 25.04 -12.92 -13.80
CA PRO A 181 26.33 -12.48 -13.25
C PRO A 181 26.94 -13.47 -12.25
N GLN A 182 26.14 -14.43 -11.77
CA GLN A 182 26.56 -15.44 -10.81
C GLN A 182 26.15 -16.84 -11.27
N LEU A 183 27.00 -17.81 -10.96
CA LEU A 183 26.72 -19.23 -11.23
C LEU A 183 25.76 -19.85 -10.20
N THR A 184 25.47 -19.14 -9.11
CA THR A 184 24.55 -19.53 -8.05
C THR A 184 23.29 -18.68 -8.10
N GLN A 185 22.16 -19.27 -7.68
CA GLN A 185 20.88 -18.56 -7.59
C GLN A 185 20.97 -17.39 -6.61
N PRO A 186 20.72 -16.14 -7.04
CA PRO A 186 20.58 -15.01 -6.13
C PRO A 186 19.43 -15.24 -5.14
N PRO A 187 19.64 -15.07 -3.82
CA PRO A 187 18.56 -15.06 -2.84
C PRO A 187 17.58 -13.91 -3.10
N SER A 188 16.30 -14.14 -2.82
CA SER A 188 15.23 -13.17 -3.06
C SER A 188 14.46 -12.90 -1.77
N TYR A 189 14.27 -11.63 -1.43
CA TYR A 189 13.57 -11.21 -0.23
C TYR A 189 12.51 -10.18 -0.62
N VAL A 190 11.24 -10.48 -0.40
CA VAL A 190 10.18 -9.50 -0.66
C VAL A 190 9.33 -9.25 0.56
N PHE A 191 8.94 -8.00 0.75
CA PHE A 191 8.22 -7.52 1.93
C PHE A 191 6.81 -7.07 1.53
N SER A 192 5.80 -7.26 2.38
CA SER A 192 4.43 -6.78 2.13
C SER A 192 3.94 -7.07 0.70
N THR A 193 4.19 -8.28 0.17
CA THR A 193 3.98 -8.59 -1.25
C THR A 193 2.74 -9.44 -1.45
N GLY A 194 1.78 -8.92 -2.22
CA GLY A 194 0.54 -9.59 -2.59
C GLY A 194 0.74 -10.91 -3.34
N ASN A 195 -0.19 -11.86 -3.17
CA ASN A 195 -0.19 -13.09 -3.96
C ASN A 195 -0.65 -12.77 -5.40
N PHE A 196 0.21 -13.00 -6.39
CA PHE A 196 -0.08 -12.66 -7.79
C PHE A 196 0.06 -13.86 -8.75
N ALA A 197 0.36 -15.04 -8.21
CA ALA A 197 0.69 -16.23 -8.98
C ALA A 197 -0.27 -17.39 -8.70
N SER A 198 -0.48 -18.26 -9.69
CA SER A 198 -1.23 -19.51 -9.49
C SER A 198 -0.46 -20.46 -8.59
N THR A 199 -1.17 -21.40 -7.95
CA THR A 199 -0.53 -22.48 -7.18
C THR A 199 0.47 -23.29 -8.02
N ALA A 200 0.16 -23.54 -9.30
CA ALA A 200 1.07 -24.23 -10.21
C ALA A 200 2.35 -23.41 -10.48
N PHE A 201 2.22 -22.09 -10.65
CA PHE A 201 3.39 -21.21 -10.80
C PHE A 201 4.21 -21.14 -9.53
N GLN A 202 3.58 -21.15 -8.36
CA GLN A 202 4.28 -21.21 -7.07
C GLN A 202 5.14 -22.46 -6.93
N GLN A 203 4.59 -23.63 -7.27
CA GLN A 203 5.35 -24.89 -7.23
C GLN A 203 6.51 -24.86 -8.23
N TYR A 204 6.25 -24.35 -9.44
CA TYR A 204 7.28 -24.18 -10.46
C TYR A 204 8.41 -23.27 -9.98
N TYR A 205 8.05 -22.08 -9.49
CA TYR A 205 8.97 -21.07 -9.00
C TYR A 205 9.84 -21.61 -7.87
N ASN A 206 9.24 -22.23 -6.84
CA ASN A 206 9.98 -22.77 -5.69
C ASN A 206 10.89 -23.95 -6.08
N GLY A 207 10.60 -24.65 -7.18
CA GLY A 207 11.49 -25.65 -7.76
C GLY A 207 12.68 -25.07 -8.54
N LYS A 208 12.63 -23.79 -8.95
CA LYS A 208 13.67 -23.12 -9.74
C LYS A 208 14.50 -22.13 -8.92
N VAL A 209 13.85 -21.35 -8.06
CA VAL A 209 14.47 -20.29 -7.27
C VAL A 209 14.61 -20.79 -5.83
N GLN A 210 15.83 -21.20 -5.48
CA GLN A 210 16.21 -21.53 -4.12
C GLN A 210 16.43 -20.25 -3.30
N ASN A 211 16.21 -20.30 -1.98
CA ASN A 211 16.41 -19.16 -1.06
C ASN A 211 15.58 -17.91 -1.41
N ALA A 212 14.31 -18.11 -1.80
CA ALA A 212 13.34 -17.03 -1.92
C ALA A 212 12.49 -16.94 -0.65
N TYR A 213 12.25 -15.73 -0.16
CA TYR A 213 11.51 -15.45 1.07
C TYR A 213 10.44 -14.38 0.82
N ASN A 214 9.21 -14.66 1.24
CA ASN A 214 8.11 -13.69 1.28
C ASN A 214 7.87 -13.33 2.74
N LEU A 215 8.35 -12.16 3.14
CA LEU A 215 8.36 -11.69 4.51
C LEU A 215 7.09 -10.90 4.82
N ARG A 216 6.39 -11.32 5.88
CA ARG A 216 5.11 -10.75 6.31
C ARG A 216 5.19 -10.33 7.76
N ALA A 217 4.67 -9.16 8.11
CA ALA A 217 4.67 -8.71 9.50
C ALA A 217 3.57 -9.40 10.33
N GLY A 218 3.96 -10.03 11.43
CA GLY A 218 3.05 -10.69 12.38
C GLY A 218 3.49 -12.11 12.73
N SER A 219 2.52 -13.02 12.75
CA SER A 219 2.67 -14.46 12.97
C SER A 219 1.54 -15.20 12.28
N GLN A 220 1.64 -16.53 12.17
CA GLN A 220 0.56 -17.35 11.62
C GLN A 220 -0.77 -17.22 12.39
N ALA A 221 -0.74 -16.79 13.66
CA ALA A 221 -1.94 -16.56 14.47
C ALA A 221 -2.41 -15.10 14.45
N LEU A 222 -1.55 -14.16 14.07
CA LEU A 222 -1.81 -12.73 14.07
C LEU A 222 -1.18 -12.09 12.84
N HIS A 223 -1.99 -11.84 11.83
CA HIS A 223 -1.57 -11.20 10.59
C HIS A 223 -1.67 -9.69 10.78
N VAL A 224 -0.52 -9.03 11.03
CA VAL A 224 -0.48 -7.58 11.29
C VAL A 224 -0.47 -6.81 9.98
N ASP A 225 0.32 -7.24 9.01
CA ASP A 225 0.19 -6.78 7.63
C ASP A 225 -0.65 -7.77 6.84
N GLN A 226 -1.87 -7.34 6.47
CA GLN A 226 -2.83 -8.15 5.72
C GLN A 226 -2.79 -7.90 4.21
N PHE A 227 -1.91 -7.02 3.73
CA PHE A 227 -1.73 -6.80 2.30
C PHE A 227 -1.42 -8.10 1.53
N PRO A 228 -0.53 -8.98 2.03
CA PRO A 228 -0.19 -10.24 1.35
C PRO A 228 -1.27 -11.33 1.41
N ASP A 229 -2.30 -11.15 2.24
CA ASP A 229 -3.20 -12.25 2.59
C ASP A 229 -4.24 -12.56 1.52
N GLN A 230 -4.64 -11.55 0.74
CA GLN A 230 -5.58 -11.72 -0.37
C GLN A 230 -5.04 -11.14 -1.67
N PRO A 231 -5.25 -11.81 -2.83
CA PRO A 231 -6.10 -13.00 -2.99
C PRO A 231 -5.46 -14.26 -2.39
N SER A 232 -6.29 -15.10 -1.76
CA SER A 232 -5.82 -16.28 -1.02
C SER A 232 -5.62 -17.51 -1.91
N THR A 233 -5.03 -18.55 -1.31
CA THR A 233 -4.90 -19.89 -1.92
C THR A 233 -6.25 -20.51 -2.27
N GLY A 234 -7.31 -20.18 -1.53
CA GLY A 234 -8.68 -20.58 -1.86
C GLY A 234 -9.17 -19.99 -3.19
N ALA A 235 -8.69 -18.81 -3.57
CA ALA A 235 -8.95 -18.16 -4.86
C ALA A 235 -7.97 -18.60 -5.97
N GLY A 236 -7.12 -19.59 -5.70
CA GLY A 236 -6.12 -20.09 -6.65
C GLY A 236 -4.88 -19.21 -6.78
N PHE A 237 -4.59 -18.37 -5.78
CA PHE A 237 -3.39 -17.53 -5.70
C PHE A 237 -2.46 -17.98 -4.58
N ALA A 238 -1.16 -18.03 -4.83
CA ALA A 238 -0.18 -18.49 -3.84
C ALA A 238 1.04 -17.56 -3.76
N PRO A 239 1.64 -17.42 -2.57
CA PRO A 239 2.88 -16.67 -2.40
C PRO A 239 4.05 -17.44 -2.98
N LEU A 240 4.93 -16.72 -3.68
CA LEU A 240 6.19 -17.28 -4.18
C LEU A 240 7.27 -17.21 -3.08
N GLY A 241 8.14 -18.22 -3.03
CA GLY A 241 9.14 -18.37 -1.98
C GLY A 241 8.58 -18.91 -0.67
N ASN A 242 9.44 -18.94 0.35
CA ASN A 242 9.11 -19.37 1.69
C ASN A 242 8.41 -18.22 2.44
N GLU A 243 7.15 -18.43 2.82
CA GLU A 243 6.44 -17.50 3.70
C GLU A 243 7.12 -17.44 5.06
N THR A 244 7.59 -16.25 5.44
CA THR A 244 8.31 -16.01 6.69
C THR A 244 7.63 -14.89 7.46
N PHE A 245 7.20 -15.18 8.69
CA PHE A 245 6.57 -14.18 9.55
C PHE A 245 7.62 -13.48 10.41
N LEU A 246 7.67 -12.16 10.29
CA LEU A 246 8.49 -11.27 11.10
C LEU A 246 7.71 -10.86 12.34
N PRO A 247 8.19 -11.16 13.57
CA PRO A 247 7.47 -10.84 14.79
C PRO A 247 7.14 -9.34 14.87
N ALA A 248 5.85 -9.02 14.81
CA ALA A 248 5.35 -7.66 14.87
C ALA A 248 4.11 -7.60 15.77
N SER A 249 3.88 -6.44 16.36
CA SER A 249 2.67 -6.13 17.13
C SER A 249 1.85 -5.09 16.42
N ILE A 250 0.53 -5.16 16.58
CA ILE A 250 -0.41 -4.13 16.14
C ILE A 250 0.05 -2.75 16.64
N PRO A 251 0.22 -1.76 15.75
CA PRO A 251 0.54 -0.39 16.15
C PRO A 251 -0.50 0.20 17.11
N LYS A 252 -0.03 1.04 18.02
CA LYS A 252 -0.86 1.75 19.00
C LYS A 252 -0.53 3.24 18.96
N PRO A 253 -1.52 4.13 19.18
CA PRO A 253 -2.92 3.82 19.51
C PRO A 253 -3.80 3.50 18.29
N TYR A 254 -3.30 3.68 17.07
CA TYR A 254 -4.06 3.51 15.84
C TYR A 254 -3.48 2.35 15.03
N TYR A 255 -4.31 1.40 14.62
CA TYR A 255 -3.93 0.34 13.71
C TYR A 255 -4.48 0.66 12.33
N THR A 256 -3.59 0.93 11.38
CA THR A 256 -3.97 1.34 10.03
C THR A 256 -3.15 0.56 9.00
N PRO A 257 -3.76 0.14 7.88
CA PRO A 257 -3.12 -0.82 6.98
C PRO A 257 -1.94 -0.22 6.20
N TRP A 258 -1.92 1.09 5.97
CA TRP A 258 -0.81 1.74 5.26
C TRP A 258 0.45 1.82 6.12
N GLU A 259 0.32 2.09 7.42
CA GLU A 259 1.47 2.10 8.34
C GLU A 259 2.16 0.73 8.44
N VAL A 260 1.39 -0.37 8.48
CA VAL A 260 1.96 -1.72 8.65
C VAL A 260 2.61 -2.30 7.39
N ARG A 261 2.49 -1.60 6.26
CA ARG A 261 3.14 -1.94 4.99
C ARG A 261 4.41 -1.11 4.74
N ASP A 262 4.61 -0.04 5.52
CA ASP A 262 5.76 0.84 5.37
C ASP A 262 7.07 0.12 5.72
N SER A 263 8.13 0.53 5.03
CA SER A 263 9.49 0.09 5.28
C SER A 263 9.92 0.30 6.73
N SER A 264 9.50 1.42 7.34
CA SER A 264 9.79 1.76 8.73
C SER A 264 9.16 0.78 9.73
N PHE A 265 7.98 0.24 9.41
CA PHE A 265 7.31 -0.78 10.23
C PHE A 265 8.04 -2.13 10.14
N TYR A 266 8.40 -2.54 8.93
CA TYR A 266 9.18 -3.76 8.70
C TYR A 266 10.59 -3.66 9.35
N LEU A 267 11.24 -2.50 9.27
CA LEU A 267 12.51 -2.23 9.97
C LEU A 267 12.37 -2.43 11.47
N LYS A 268 11.29 -1.92 12.08
CA LYS A 268 11.04 -2.12 13.51
C LYS A 268 10.82 -3.59 13.85
N ALA A 269 10.08 -4.35 13.03
CA ALA A 269 9.82 -5.78 13.25
C ALA A 269 11.11 -6.62 13.27
N ILE A 270 12.13 -6.24 12.50
CA ILE A 270 13.44 -6.91 12.46
C ILE A 270 14.50 -6.29 13.38
N SER A 271 14.09 -5.43 14.32
CA SER A 271 14.99 -4.71 15.24
C SER A 271 15.99 -3.76 14.54
N GLY A 272 15.68 -3.35 13.31
CA GLY A 272 16.35 -2.27 12.61
C GLY A 272 15.95 -0.89 13.16
N LYS A 273 16.61 0.15 12.65
CA LYS A 273 16.31 1.54 12.99
C LYS A 273 15.76 2.24 11.75
N SER A 274 14.57 2.82 11.87
CA SER A 274 14.03 3.71 10.85
C SER A 274 14.85 5.00 10.81
N PRO A 275 15.02 5.63 9.63
CA PRO A 275 15.48 7.01 9.56
C PRO A 275 14.56 7.89 10.42
N THR A 276 15.17 8.78 11.20
CA THR A 276 14.44 9.76 12.02
C THR A 276 14.83 11.16 11.59
N TYR A 277 13.84 12.04 11.53
CA TYR A 277 14.01 13.43 11.13
C TYR A 277 13.45 14.36 12.21
N PRO A 278 13.91 15.61 12.31
CA PRO A 278 13.28 16.58 13.19
C PRO A 278 11.80 16.79 12.80
N PRO A 279 10.83 16.50 13.69
CA PRO A 279 9.43 16.76 13.38
C PRO A 279 9.16 18.26 13.35
N SER A 280 8.26 18.70 12.47
CA SER A 280 7.82 20.09 12.38
C SER A 280 6.37 20.27 12.84
N PRO A 281 6.02 21.46 13.38
CA PRO A 281 4.67 21.77 13.83
C PRO A 281 3.63 21.54 12.76
N THR A 282 2.47 21.05 13.18
CA THR A 282 1.32 20.97 12.29
C THR A 282 0.89 22.39 11.91
N ILE A 283 0.75 22.65 10.61
CA ILE A 283 0.26 23.92 10.08
C ILE A 283 -0.91 23.61 9.14
N ILE A 284 -2.06 24.23 9.40
CA ILE A 284 -3.23 24.20 8.51
C ILE A 284 -3.44 25.62 8.00
N PRO A 285 -2.89 25.97 6.82
CA PRO A 285 -3.01 27.33 6.30
C PRO A 285 -4.45 27.59 5.86
N ASN A 286 -5.03 28.71 6.31
CA ASN A 286 -6.35 29.19 5.89
C ASN A 286 -7.45 28.10 5.96
N PRO A 287 -7.71 27.50 7.14
CA PRO A 287 -8.71 26.45 7.25
C PRO A 287 -10.07 26.95 6.73
N PRO A 288 -10.78 26.16 5.90
CA PRO A 288 -12.10 26.53 5.39
C PRO A 288 -13.07 26.85 6.54
N GLN A 289 -14.01 27.76 6.30
CA GLN A 289 -15.02 28.10 7.30
C GLN A 289 -15.78 26.84 7.74
N GLY A 290 -15.93 26.66 9.06
CA GLY A 290 -16.61 25.50 9.66
C GLY A 290 -15.72 24.28 9.92
N PHE A 291 -14.50 24.25 9.40
CA PHE A 291 -13.53 23.21 9.72
C PHE A 291 -13.13 23.25 11.21
N SER A 292 -13.08 22.09 11.85
CA SER A 292 -12.59 21.94 13.23
C SER A 292 -11.54 20.83 13.32
N GLN A 293 -10.30 21.21 13.60
CA GLN A 293 -9.19 20.27 13.77
C GLN A 293 -9.46 19.25 14.88
N SER A 294 -9.99 19.68 16.03
CA SER A 294 -10.31 18.78 17.14
C SER A 294 -11.43 17.79 16.80
N LEU A 295 -12.43 18.23 16.02
CA LEU A 295 -13.48 17.34 15.54
C LEU A 295 -12.91 16.32 14.55
N ALA A 296 -12.11 16.77 13.57
CA ALA A 296 -11.43 15.89 12.63
C ALA A 296 -10.59 14.82 13.35
N PHE A 297 -9.77 15.22 14.32
CA PHE A 297 -8.97 14.31 15.13
C PHE A 297 -9.83 13.25 15.84
N ASN A 298 -10.91 13.67 16.51
CA ASN A 298 -11.78 12.74 17.23
C ASN A 298 -12.55 11.80 16.31
N LEU A 299 -13.06 12.30 15.18
CA LEU A 299 -13.74 11.45 14.20
C LEU A 299 -12.78 10.44 13.57
N GLY A 300 -11.54 10.84 13.25
CA GLY A 300 -10.54 9.91 12.72
C GLY A 300 -10.21 8.75 13.68
N LYS A 301 -10.42 8.90 15.00
CA LYS A 301 -10.31 7.78 15.96
C LYS A 301 -11.40 6.74 15.76
N PHE A 302 -12.65 7.15 15.48
CA PHE A 302 -13.70 6.21 15.11
C PHE A 302 -13.37 5.46 13.83
N LEU A 303 -12.76 6.15 12.87
CA LEU A 303 -12.29 5.52 11.64
C LEU A 303 -11.17 4.48 11.89
N ALA A 304 -10.24 4.76 12.79
CA ALA A 304 -9.23 3.78 13.21
C ALA A 304 -9.87 2.53 13.86
N LEU A 305 -10.97 2.70 14.63
CA LEU A 305 -11.71 1.56 15.18
C LEU A 305 -12.37 0.71 14.08
N THR A 306 -12.81 1.30 12.98
CA THR A 306 -13.32 0.56 11.81
C THR A 306 -12.25 -0.36 11.22
N TYR A 307 -11.01 0.13 11.08
CA TYR A 307 -9.87 -0.71 10.65
C TYR A 307 -9.56 -1.83 11.64
N ILE A 308 -9.51 -1.52 12.93
CA ILE A 308 -9.25 -2.54 13.96
C ILE A 308 -10.31 -3.65 13.90
N GLN A 309 -11.59 -3.32 13.78
CA GLN A 309 -12.65 -4.35 13.70
C GLN A 309 -12.56 -5.18 12.41
N ALA A 310 -12.11 -4.59 11.30
CA ALA A 310 -11.89 -5.30 10.04
C ALA A 310 -10.70 -6.27 10.14
N GLN A 311 -9.58 -5.81 10.68
CA GLN A 311 -8.32 -6.54 10.73
C GLN A 311 -8.26 -7.54 11.89
N GLU A 312 -9.04 -7.31 12.95
CA GLU A 312 -9.16 -8.18 14.13
C GLU A 312 -10.64 -8.48 14.43
N PRO A 313 -11.28 -9.40 13.68
CA PRO A 313 -12.70 -9.72 13.87
C PRO A 313 -13.09 -10.24 15.28
N GLY A 314 -12.11 -10.61 16.11
CA GLY A 314 -12.31 -11.01 17.50
C GLY A 314 -12.22 -9.86 18.52
N ASN A 315 -11.84 -8.65 18.11
CA ASN A 315 -11.72 -7.52 19.02
C ASN A 315 -13.10 -7.04 19.47
N PRO A 316 -13.35 -6.81 20.78
CA PRO A 316 -14.66 -6.36 21.25
C PRO A 316 -15.14 -5.10 20.54
N THR A 317 -16.34 -5.18 19.97
CA THR A 317 -16.98 -4.05 19.29
C THR A 317 -17.26 -2.93 20.30
N PRO A 318 -16.83 -1.68 20.04
CA PRO A 318 -17.13 -0.54 20.90
C PRO A 318 -18.63 -0.36 21.11
N GLN A 319 -19.07 0.05 22.29
CA GLN A 319 -20.50 0.23 22.60
C GLN A 319 -21.18 1.23 21.65
N GLU A 320 -20.44 2.24 21.21
CA GLU A 320 -20.90 3.26 20.28
C GLU A 320 -21.12 2.72 18.87
N MET A 321 -20.43 1.65 18.46
CA MET A 321 -20.56 1.05 17.13
C MET A 321 -21.84 0.21 17.06
N LYS A 322 -22.87 0.76 16.40
CA LYS A 322 -24.22 0.17 16.33
C LYS A 322 -24.41 -0.76 15.15
N LYS A 323 -23.66 -0.55 14.06
CA LYS A 323 -23.77 -1.34 12.85
C LYS A 323 -22.39 -1.49 12.20
N ILE A 324 -22.12 -2.71 11.75
CA ILE A 324 -21.03 -3.07 10.85
C ILE A 324 -21.67 -3.46 9.50
N ILE A 325 -21.03 -3.07 8.42
CA ILE A 325 -21.42 -3.39 7.05
C ILE A 325 -20.22 -3.99 6.34
N ASP A 326 -20.40 -5.17 5.78
CA ASP A 326 -19.42 -5.87 4.95
C ASP A 326 -19.73 -5.67 3.46
N TYR A 327 -18.73 -5.88 2.61
CA TYR A 327 -18.88 -5.98 1.17
C TYR A 327 -18.19 -7.27 0.69
N GLY A 328 -18.96 -8.34 0.47
CA GLY A 328 -18.40 -9.66 0.17
C GLY A 328 -17.40 -10.12 1.24
N ASP A 329 -16.16 -10.35 0.84
CA ASP A 329 -15.05 -10.73 1.72
C ASP A 329 -14.36 -9.52 2.38
N SER A 330 -14.65 -8.30 1.92
CA SER A 330 -14.21 -7.06 2.55
C SER A 330 -15.02 -6.79 3.82
N LYS A 331 -14.48 -7.23 4.96
CA LYS A 331 -15.10 -7.06 6.27
C LYS A 331 -15.07 -5.62 6.76
N VAL A 332 -16.17 -5.18 7.38
CA VAL A 332 -16.32 -3.86 8.00
C VAL A 332 -15.92 -2.73 7.04
N ILE A 333 -16.40 -2.75 5.79
CA ILE A 333 -16.15 -1.66 4.83
C ILE A 333 -16.72 -0.34 5.35
N ALA A 334 -17.83 -0.42 6.10
CA ALA A 334 -18.40 0.71 6.82
C ALA A 334 -18.85 0.32 8.24
N ALA A 335 -18.82 1.30 9.14
CA ALA A 335 -19.37 1.18 10.49
C ALA A 335 -20.17 2.44 10.85
N ILE A 336 -21.24 2.26 11.64
CA ILE A 336 -22.07 3.36 12.13
C ILE A 336 -21.92 3.46 13.63
N PHE A 337 -21.44 4.61 14.10
CA PHE A 337 -21.28 4.95 15.50
C PHE A 337 -22.41 5.87 15.95
N SER A 338 -22.99 5.62 17.11
CA SER A 338 -24.02 6.48 17.69
C SER A 338 -23.69 6.84 19.13
N THR A 339 -23.67 8.14 19.39
CA THR A 339 -23.58 8.74 20.72
C THR A 339 -24.93 9.36 21.10
N SER A 340 -24.99 10.07 22.23
CA SER A 340 -26.19 10.80 22.64
C SER A 340 -26.52 11.99 21.73
N ASN A 341 -25.55 12.55 21.01
CA ASN A 341 -25.73 13.78 20.21
C ASN A 341 -25.26 13.68 18.76
N SER A 342 -24.64 12.57 18.36
CA SER A 342 -24.14 12.36 17.01
C SER A 342 -24.39 10.95 16.49
N LEU A 343 -24.55 10.86 15.18
CA LEU A 343 -24.45 9.66 14.38
C LEU A 343 -23.29 9.85 13.42
N THR A 344 -22.39 8.87 13.33
CA THR A 344 -21.22 8.94 12.46
C THR A 344 -21.15 7.70 11.60
N VAL A 345 -21.14 7.87 10.28
CA VAL A 345 -20.87 6.79 9.32
C VAL A 345 -19.41 6.85 8.93
N ALA A 346 -18.66 5.77 9.15
CA ALA A 346 -17.23 5.69 8.89
C ALA A 346 -16.94 4.63 7.84
N PHE A 347 -16.19 4.99 6.79
CA PHE A 347 -15.75 4.10 5.73
C PHE A 347 -14.23 3.91 5.76
N ARG A 348 -13.78 2.67 5.86
CA ARG A 348 -12.34 2.37 5.74
C ARG A 348 -11.91 2.33 4.27
N GLY A 349 -10.62 2.50 4.03
CA GLY A 349 -9.96 2.16 2.76
C GLY A 349 -9.53 0.69 2.69
N SER A 350 -8.76 0.34 1.66
CA SER A 350 -8.29 -1.02 1.37
C SER A 350 -7.28 -1.57 2.38
N ILE A 351 -7.39 -2.87 2.67
CA ILE A 351 -6.58 -3.63 3.65
C ILE A 351 -5.73 -4.71 2.97
N THR A 352 -6.24 -5.35 1.92
CA THR A 352 -5.53 -6.44 1.23
C THR A 352 -5.07 -6.00 -0.15
N TYR A 353 -4.15 -6.76 -0.77
CA TYR A 353 -3.72 -6.50 -2.14
C TYR A 353 -4.88 -6.65 -3.14
N GLU A 354 -5.77 -7.63 -2.94
CA GLU A 354 -7.01 -7.77 -3.71
C GLU A 354 -7.92 -6.54 -3.57
N GLU A 355 -8.17 -6.07 -2.34
CA GLU A 355 -8.97 -4.86 -2.13
C GLU A 355 -8.33 -3.65 -2.79
N PHE A 356 -7.02 -3.48 -2.67
CA PHE A 356 -6.29 -2.39 -3.33
C PHE A 356 -6.52 -2.40 -4.85
N LEU A 357 -6.37 -3.56 -5.50
CA LEU A 357 -6.60 -3.68 -6.93
C LEU A 357 -8.08 -3.41 -7.28
N MET A 358 -9.03 -4.02 -6.56
CA MET A 358 -10.46 -3.87 -6.83
C MET A 358 -10.97 -2.44 -6.58
N MET A 359 -10.47 -1.77 -5.56
CA MET A 359 -10.99 -0.50 -5.06
C MET A 359 -10.19 0.69 -5.58
N ASP A 360 -8.92 0.82 -5.17
CA ASP A 360 -8.11 2.00 -5.42
C ASP A 360 -7.68 2.12 -6.89
N THR A 361 -7.41 0.98 -7.54
CA THR A 361 -6.91 0.96 -8.94
C THR A 361 -8.03 0.80 -9.97
N ASN A 362 -9.26 0.51 -9.57
CA ASN A 362 -10.38 0.40 -10.52
C ASN A 362 -10.93 1.80 -10.89
N SER A 363 -10.10 2.59 -11.56
CA SER A 363 -10.41 3.96 -11.97
C SER A 363 -10.98 4.06 -13.38
N ALA A 364 -11.58 2.99 -13.91
CA ALA A 364 -12.47 3.08 -15.06
C ALA A 364 -13.70 3.95 -14.73
N THR A 365 -14.48 4.36 -15.73
CA THR A 365 -15.66 5.21 -15.50
C THR A 365 -16.90 4.37 -15.27
N SER A 366 -17.69 4.70 -14.25
CA SER A 366 -19.05 4.20 -14.05
C SER A 366 -20.03 5.34 -13.78
N ARG A 367 -21.33 5.07 -13.95
CA ARG A 367 -22.41 6.05 -13.74
C ARG A 367 -23.18 5.76 -12.45
N THR A 368 -23.43 6.81 -11.68
CA THR A 368 -24.30 6.73 -10.50
C THR A 368 -25.79 6.70 -10.91
N PRO A 369 -26.71 6.31 -10.01
CA PRO A 369 -28.16 6.37 -10.26
C PRO A 369 -28.70 7.77 -10.60
N TYR A 370 -28.00 8.83 -10.19
CA TYR A 370 -28.32 10.22 -10.49
C TYR A 370 -27.49 10.79 -11.67
N ASN A 371 -26.95 9.90 -12.52
CA ASN A 371 -26.29 10.16 -13.79
C ASN A 371 -24.99 10.98 -13.71
N GLU A 372 -24.25 10.86 -12.60
CA GLU A 372 -22.91 11.43 -12.46
C GLU A 372 -21.85 10.37 -12.74
N ILE A 373 -20.64 10.80 -13.16
CA ILE A 373 -19.54 9.88 -13.43
C ILE A 373 -18.61 9.80 -12.22
N ILE A 374 -18.34 8.58 -11.78
CA ILE A 374 -17.36 8.25 -10.73
C ILE A 374 -16.47 7.08 -11.16
N THR A 375 -15.42 6.78 -10.40
CA THR A 375 -14.58 5.60 -10.60
C THR A 375 -15.38 4.30 -10.43
N SER A 376 -15.12 3.30 -11.27
CA SER A 376 -15.79 2.01 -11.27
C SER A 376 -15.64 1.26 -9.95
N GLY A 377 -14.46 1.26 -9.31
CA GLY A 377 -14.28 0.60 -8.00
C GLY A 377 -15.20 1.17 -6.93
N ALA A 378 -15.29 2.51 -6.85
CA ALA A 378 -16.17 3.18 -5.90
C ALA A 378 -17.66 2.95 -6.21
N ASN A 379 -18.02 2.91 -7.50
CA ASN A 379 -19.38 2.57 -7.92
C ASN A 379 -19.74 1.11 -7.58
N GLU A 380 -18.82 0.18 -7.80
CA GLU A 380 -19.00 -1.23 -7.55
C GLU A 380 -19.24 -1.50 -6.06
N VAL A 381 -18.38 -0.96 -5.19
CA VAL A 381 -18.54 -1.13 -3.74
C VAL A 381 -19.80 -0.46 -3.22
N TYR A 382 -20.13 0.75 -3.70
CA TYR A 382 -21.25 1.52 -3.15
C TYR A 382 -22.62 1.07 -3.69
N TYR A 383 -22.71 0.78 -4.99
CA TYR A 383 -23.97 0.53 -5.70
C TYR A 383 -24.15 -0.88 -6.25
N ALA A 384 -23.08 -1.63 -6.55
CA ALA A 384 -23.24 -2.93 -7.19
C ALA A 384 -23.72 -4.00 -6.20
N ASN A 385 -24.52 -4.93 -6.74
CA ASN A 385 -25.09 -6.12 -6.09
C ASN A 385 -26.34 -5.89 -5.21
N SER A 386 -27.03 -7.00 -4.89
CA SER A 386 -28.22 -7.07 -4.02
C SER A 386 -27.97 -6.60 -2.58
N GLN A 387 -26.73 -6.25 -2.26
CA GLN A 387 -26.25 -5.74 -0.98
C GLN A 387 -25.77 -4.28 -1.05
N ALA A 388 -26.20 -3.49 -2.04
CA ALA A 388 -25.79 -2.08 -2.21
C ALA A 388 -25.65 -1.38 -0.85
N ILE A 389 -24.41 -1.13 -0.42
CA ILE A 389 -24.12 -0.71 0.96
C ILE A 389 -24.77 0.64 1.24
N GLY A 390 -24.94 1.48 0.21
CA GLY A 390 -25.65 2.75 0.31
C GLY A 390 -27.09 2.61 0.83
N GLU A 391 -27.84 1.61 0.36
CA GLU A 391 -29.22 1.36 0.83
C GLU A 391 -29.24 0.85 2.27
N GLN A 392 -28.32 -0.04 2.64
CA GLN A 392 -28.19 -0.53 4.02
C GLN A 392 -27.86 0.62 4.99
N ILE A 393 -26.91 1.49 4.61
CA ILE A 393 -26.53 2.65 5.41
C ILE A 393 -27.72 3.61 5.52
N LYS A 394 -28.42 3.89 4.42
CA LYS A 394 -29.58 4.79 4.41
C LYS A 394 -30.67 4.33 5.38
N GLN A 395 -31.00 3.04 5.37
CA GLN A 395 -31.99 2.47 6.28
C GLN A 395 -31.58 2.67 7.75
N VAL A 396 -30.34 2.36 8.10
CA VAL A 396 -29.84 2.48 9.48
C VAL A 396 -29.71 3.94 9.90
N VAL A 397 -29.29 4.84 9.01
CA VAL A 397 -29.22 6.27 9.30
C VAL A 397 -30.60 6.83 9.57
N GLN A 398 -31.60 6.50 8.74
CA GLN A 398 -32.98 6.95 8.94
C GLN A 398 -33.58 6.43 10.25
N GLU A 399 -33.22 5.22 10.67
CA GLU A 399 -33.64 4.66 11.95
C GLU A 399 -33.01 5.38 13.15
N LEU A 400 -31.71 5.70 13.07
CA LEU A 400 -30.93 6.09 14.26
C LEU A 400 -30.70 7.60 14.41
N ILE A 401 -30.92 8.40 13.36
CA ILE A 401 -30.49 9.81 13.35
C ILE A 401 -31.26 10.67 14.35
N GLY A 402 -32.61 10.62 14.37
CA GLY A 402 -33.42 11.49 15.24
C GLY A 402 -32.96 12.96 15.18
N ASP A 403 -32.77 13.58 16.35
CA ASP A 403 -32.25 14.96 16.49
C ASP A 403 -30.71 15.04 16.57
N LYS A 404 -30.00 13.93 16.30
CA LYS A 404 -28.53 13.89 16.39
C LYS A 404 -27.91 14.56 15.17
N LYS A 405 -26.67 15.01 15.35
CA LYS A 405 -25.83 15.46 14.24
C LYS A 405 -25.40 14.29 13.36
N LEU A 406 -25.43 14.45 12.04
CA LEU A 406 -24.93 13.44 11.10
C LEU A 406 -23.54 13.81 10.59
N TYR A 407 -22.56 12.97 10.91
CA TYR A 407 -21.20 13.04 10.36
C TYR A 407 -20.94 11.87 9.42
N VAL A 408 -20.18 12.13 8.35
CA VAL A 408 -19.65 11.07 7.49
C VAL A 408 -18.14 11.23 7.40
N ILE A 409 -17.42 10.12 7.58
CA ILE A 409 -15.97 10.09 7.55
C ILE A 409 -15.42 8.94 6.72
N GLY A 410 -14.21 9.13 6.18
CA GLY A 410 -13.51 8.05 5.50
C GLY A 410 -12.04 8.36 5.19
N HIS A 411 -11.26 7.31 4.94
CA HIS A 411 -9.82 7.37 4.69
C HIS A 411 -9.44 6.66 3.40
N GLY A 412 -8.55 7.24 2.60
CA GLY A 412 -8.18 6.71 1.29
C GLY A 412 -9.40 6.46 0.41
N PHE A 413 -9.54 5.25 -0.13
CA PHE A 413 -10.76 4.82 -0.83
C PHE A 413 -12.05 5.00 -0.01
N GLY A 414 -12.01 4.79 1.30
CA GLY A 414 -13.16 5.03 2.19
C GLY A 414 -13.59 6.50 2.19
N GLY A 415 -12.66 7.43 1.97
CA GLY A 415 -12.96 8.84 1.77
C GLY A 415 -13.77 9.09 0.49
N ALA A 416 -13.49 8.35 -0.59
CA ALA A 416 -14.31 8.39 -1.80
C ALA A 416 -15.73 7.85 -1.54
N LEU A 417 -15.87 6.73 -0.80
CA LEU A 417 -17.18 6.18 -0.42
C LEU A 417 -17.98 7.14 0.47
N ALA A 418 -17.33 7.80 1.43
CA ALA A 418 -17.94 8.82 2.27
C ALA A 418 -18.54 9.98 1.44
N ASN A 419 -17.79 10.46 0.45
CA ASN A 419 -18.26 11.50 -0.45
C ASN A 419 -19.39 11.00 -1.37
N ILE A 420 -19.32 9.76 -1.90
CA ILE A 420 -20.40 9.16 -2.69
C ILE A 420 -21.67 9.04 -1.86
N MET A 421 -21.57 8.59 -0.60
CA MET A 421 -22.71 8.51 0.30
C MET A 421 -23.39 9.87 0.48
N ALA A 422 -22.60 10.91 0.76
CA ALA A 422 -23.13 12.25 0.94
C ALA A 422 -23.85 12.77 -0.31
N ALA A 423 -23.26 12.53 -1.48
CA ALA A 423 -23.86 12.88 -2.76
C ALA A 423 -25.15 12.10 -3.03
N ASP A 424 -25.18 10.79 -2.77
CA ASP A 424 -26.36 9.95 -2.97
C ASP A 424 -27.52 10.38 -2.07
N PHE A 425 -27.24 10.69 -0.81
CA PHE A 425 -28.25 11.16 0.15
C PHE A 425 -28.78 12.55 -0.19
N THR A 426 -27.97 13.36 -0.88
CA THR A 426 -28.35 14.73 -1.29
C THR A 426 -29.07 14.74 -2.65
N PHE A 427 -28.61 13.93 -3.61
CA PHE A 427 -29.03 14.01 -5.01
C PHE A 427 -30.03 12.93 -5.42
N ASN A 428 -30.04 11.78 -4.74
CA ASN A 428 -30.82 10.60 -5.12
C ASN A 428 -31.91 10.26 -4.10
N THR A 429 -31.76 10.67 -2.84
CA THR A 429 -32.73 10.38 -1.77
C THR A 429 -33.80 11.47 -1.65
N LYS A 430 -35.06 11.06 -1.45
CA LYS A 430 -36.21 11.97 -1.31
C LYS A 430 -37.04 11.62 -0.07
N PRO A 431 -37.17 12.52 0.94
CA PRO A 431 -36.45 13.80 1.06
C PRO A 431 -34.95 13.59 1.27
N ALA A 432 -34.13 14.59 0.91
CA ALA A 432 -32.69 14.55 1.15
C ALA A 432 -32.37 14.44 2.64
N ILE A 433 -31.30 13.73 2.99
CA ILE A 433 -30.83 13.58 4.37
C ILE A 433 -29.75 14.64 4.63
N PRO A 434 -29.93 15.57 5.59
CA PRO A 434 -28.96 16.61 5.86
C PRO A 434 -27.73 16.07 6.61
N PHE A 435 -26.58 16.71 6.36
CA PHE A 435 -25.31 16.42 7.03
C PHE A 435 -24.86 17.63 7.84
N ASP A 436 -24.23 17.38 8.99
CA ASP A 436 -23.58 18.44 9.78
C ASP A 436 -22.16 18.70 9.30
N ALA A 437 -21.41 17.64 8.97
CA ALA A 437 -20.10 17.75 8.36
C ALA A 437 -19.62 16.44 7.73
N ILE A 438 -18.74 16.56 6.73
CA ILE A 438 -18.07 15.46 6.05
C ILE A 438 -16.56 15.66 6.23
N TYR A 439 -15.87 14.67 6.80
CA TYR A 439 -14.42 14.72 7.03
C TYR A 439 -13.74 13.52 6.40
N THR A 440 -12.93 13.76 5.37
CA THR A 440 -12.16 12.69 4.74
C THR A 440 -10.66 12.91 4.91
N PHE A 441 -9.90 11.83 5.03
CA PHE A 441 -8.47 11.82 5.30
C PHE A 441 -7.74 11.16 4.13
N GLY A 442 -6.92 11.90 3.40
CA GLY A 442 -6.22 11.38 2.22
C GLY A 442 -7.18 10.78 1.19
N ALA A 443 -8.38 11.34 0.99
CA ALA A 443 -9.35 10.71 0.08
C ALA A 443 -8.82 10.65 -1.35
N SER A 444 -8.92 9.49 -1.99
CA SER A 444 -8.59 9.30 -3.40
C SER A 444 -9.55 10.10 -4.29
N TYR A 445 -9.04 10.64 -5.41
CA TYR A 445 -9.90 11.33 -6.37
C TYR A 445 -10.80 10.30 -7.06
N PHE A 446 -12.10 10.59 -7.16
CA PHE A 446 -13.05 9.59 -7.68
C PHE A 446 -14.11 10.18 -8.60
N ALA A 447 -14.24 11.51 -8.64
CA ALA A 447 -15.35 12.21 -9.27
C ALA A 447 -14.95 12.76 -10.64
N GLY A 448 -15.80 12.58 -11.65
CA GLY A 448 -15.72 13.37 -12.87
C GLY A 448 -16.02 14.85 -12.58
N ILE A 449 -15.63 15.74 -13.49
CA ILE A 449 -15.75 17.20 -13.28
C ILE A 449 -17.17 17.67 -12.94
N ASN A 450 -18.20 17.13 -13.59
CA ASN A 450 -19.60 17.50 -13.33
C ASN A 450 -20.05 17.09 -11.92
N MET A 451 -19.70 15.86 -11.51
CA MET A 451 -19.95 15.36 -10.17
C MET A 451 -19.28 16.25 -9.13
N ALA A 452 -18.00 16.61 -9.34
CA ALA A 452 -17.24 17.44 -8.42
C ALA A 452 -17.83 18.86 -8.28
N ASN A 453 -18.19 19.50 -9.39
CA ASN A 453 -18.83 20.83 -9.37
C ASN A 453 -20.15 20.79 -8.60
N ARG A 454 -21.03 19.85 -8.96
CA ARG A 454 -22.34 19.70 -8.31
C ARG A 454 -22.22 19.37 -6.82
N PHE A 455 -21.25 18.53 -6.45
CA PHE A 455 -20.93 18.24 -5.05
C PHE A 455 -20.52 19.51 -4.33
N ASN A 456 -19.56 20.26 -4.86
CA ASN A 456 -19.03 21.46 -4.22
C ASN A 456 -20.09 22.56 -4.07
N GLU A 457 -20.98 22.72 -5.05
CA GLU A 457 -22.12 23.64 -4.97
C GLU A 457 -23.10 23.28 -3.84
N SER A 458 -23.31 21.99 -3.59
CA SER A 458 -24.35 21.51 -2.65
C SER A 458 -23.84 21.25 -1.24
N LEU A 459 -22.60 20.77 -1.12
CA LEU A 459 -22.02 20.24 0.12
C LEU A 459 -20.67 20.87 0.47
N GLY A 460 -20.11 21.73 -0.40
CA GLY A 460 -18.77 22.30 -0.22
C GLY A 460 -18.61 23.05 1.10
N ASN A 461 -19.65 23.73 1.58
CA ASN A 461 -19.61 24.48 2.86
C ASN A 461 -19.56 23.60 4.13
N ILE A 462 -19.77 22.29 4.02
CA ILE A 462 -19.75 21.35 5.14
C ILE A 462 -18.80 20.17 4.91
N SER A 463 -18.02 20.21 3.84
CA SER A 463 -17.18 19.09 3.43
C SER A 463 -15.70 19.47 3.40
N TYR A 464 -14.88 18.66 4.10
CA TYR A 464 -13.47 18.94 4.35
C TYR A 464 -12.61 17.72 3.99
N GLN A 465 -11.80 17.84 2.95
CA GLN A 465 -10.83 16.82 2.55
C GLN A 465 -9.45 17.17 3.12
N ILE A 466 -9.07 16.49 4.19
CA ILE A 466 -7.77 16.67 4.85
C ILE A 466 -6.73 15.93 4.03
N LEU A 467 -5.73 16.66 3.56
CA LEU A 467 -4.74 16.15 2.61
C LEU A 467 -3.33 16.55 3.05
N ARG A 468 -2.44 15.57 3.16
CA ARG A 468 -1.00 15.83 3.22
C ARG A 468 -0.49 16.06 1.79
N PRO A 469 0.31 17.10 1.51
CA PRO A 469 0.75 17.41 0.14
C PRO A 469 1.48 16.27 -0.57
N ASP A 470 2.25 15.48 0.20
CA ASP A 470 3.07 14.39 -0.33
C ASP A 470 2.36 13.03 -0.35
N ASP A 471 1.05 13.00 -0.03
CA ASP A 471 0.24 11.77 -0.04
C ASP A 471 0.14 11.20 -1.47
N GLN A 472 0.87 10.11 -1.69
CA GLN A 472 1.02 9.47 -3.01
C GLN A 472 -0.25 8.75 -3.45
N ILE A 473 -1.11 8.33 -2.53
CA ILE A 473 -2.33 7.58 -2.84
C ILE A 473 -3.46 8.56 -3.17
N ALA A 474 -3.66 9.55 -2.30
CA ALA A 474 -4.73 10.54 -2.47
C ALA A 474 -4.58 11.33 -3.78
N THR A 475 -3.34 11.62 -4.18
CA THR A 475 -3.01 12.43 -5.36
C THR A 475 -2.71 11.63 -6.62
N ALA A 476 -2.68 10.30 -6.57
CA ALA A 476 -2.27 9.45 -7.69
C ALA A 476 -3.04 9.74 -8.99
N LEU A 477 -4.37 9.88 -8.87
CA LEU A 477 -5.25 10.10 -10.01
C LEU A 477 -5.28 11.56 -10.49
N LYS A 478 -4.58 12.49 -9.82
CA LYS A 478 -4.43 13.88 -10.27
C LYS A 478 -3.73 13.96 -11.64
N THR A 479 -2.90 12.97 -11.96
CA THR A 479 -2.22 12.84 -13.25
C THR A 479 -3.18 12.56 -14.41
N LEU A 480 -4.39 12.06 -14.10
CA LEU A 480 -5.46 11.85 -15.07
C LEU A 480 -6.42 13.04 -14.99
N PRO A 481 -6.52 13.89 -16.05
CA PRO A 481 -7.30 15.14 -16.01
C PRO A 481 -8.82 14.93 -15.82
N PHE A 482 -9.27 13.68 -15.85
CA PHE A 482 -10.67 13.30 -15.69
C PHE A 482 -11.12 13.29 -14.21
N TRP A 483 -10.22 12.94 -13.28
CA TRP A 483 -10.56 12.74 -11.88
C TRP A 483 -10.27 13.96 -11.04
N ASN A 484 -11.26 14.38 -10.27
CA ASN A 484 -11.24 15.60 -9.50
C ASN A 484 -11.41 15.29 -8.01
N PRO A 485 -10.75 16.07 -7.12
CA PRO A 485 -11.16 16.10 -5.73
C PRO A 485 -12.57 16.69 -5.62
N VAL A 486 -13.25 16.35 -4.54
CA VAL A 486 -14.46 17.02 -4.09
C VAL A 486 -14.15 17.60 -2.71
N ASN A 487 -14.91 18.60 -2.25
CA ASN A 487 -14.75 19.26 -0.93
C ASN A 487 -13.76 20.42 -0.92
N ASN A 488 -13.75 21.13 0.20
CA ASN A 488 -12.67 22.05 0.51
C ASN A 488 -11.44 21.27 0.97
N ILE A 489 -10.32 21.43 0.25
CA ILE A 489 -9.04 20.84 0.64
C ILE A 489 -8.52 21.56 1.89
N VAL A 490 -8.21 20.77 2.92
CA VAL A 490 -7.53 21.21 4.14
C VAL A 490 -6.10 20.67 4.07
N ALA A 491 -5.17 21.51 3.62
CA ALA A 491 -3.76 21.13 3.55
C ALA A 491 -3.21 20.92 4.97
N LEU A 492 -2.76 19.71 5.26
CA LEU A 492 -2.17 19.32 6.53
C LEU A 492 -0.65 19.32 6.37
N LEU A 493 -0.02 20.44 6.70
CA LEU A 493 1.43 20.61 6.65
C LEU A 493 2.07 20.23 7.98
N GLY A 494 3.36 19.93 7.92
CA GLY A 494 4.16 19.46 9.05
C GLY A 494 4.77 18.10 8.74
N SER A 495 5.71 17.66 9.58
CA SER A 495 6.44 16.41 9.41
C SER A 495 6.44 15.61 10.70
N LEU A 496 6.38 14.29 10.56
CA LEU A 496 6.61 13.35 11.65
C LEU A 496 8.12 13.13 11.86
N ASP A 497 8.46 12.53 12.99
CA ASP A 497 9.83 12.11 13.27
C ASP A 497 10.22 10.87 12.45
N VAL A 498 9.28 9.95 12.26
CA VAL A 498 9.41 8.82 11.34
C VAL A 498 8.40 9.02 10.19
N PRO A 499 8.86 9.30 8.96
CA PRO A 499 7.96 9.40 7.81
C PRO A 499 7.42 8.02 7.42
N ASP A 500 6.19 8.01 6.94
CA ASP A 500 5.57 6.89 6.22
C ASP A 500 5.89 6.98 4.73
N ASP A 501 6.08 5.83 4.07
CA ASP A 501 6.62 5.77 2.70
C ASP A 501 5.70 6.45 1.68
N THR A 502 4.39 6.42 1.95
CA THR A 502 3.33 6.92 1.06
C THR A 502 2.74 8.27 1.47
N SER A 503 3.10 8.78 2.66
CA SER A 503 2.41 9.89 3.32
C SER A 503 0.89 9.70 3.49
N HIS A 504 0.41 8.46 3.42
CA HIS A 504 -1.01 8.11 3.39
C HIS A 504 -1.51 7.40 4.66
N ALA A 505 -0.68 7.13 5.66
CA ALA A 505 -1.17 6.44 6.85
C ALA A 505 -2.16 7.30 7.66
N LEU A 506 -3.34 6.75 8.00
CA LEU A 506 -4.32 7.45 8.86
C LEU A 506 -3.72 7.80 10.23
N SER A 507 -2.83 6.97 10.76
CA SER A 507 -2.12 7.25 12.02
C SER A 507 -1.24 8.51 11.92
N ALA A 508 -0.65 8.77 10.75
CA ALA A 508 0.11 9.99 10.48
C ALA A 508 -0.80 11.22 10.41
N TYR A 509 -1.94 11.13 9.71
CA TYR A 509 -2.97 12.17 9.72
C TYR A 509 -3.44 12.50 11.15
N LEU A 510 -3.74 11.47 11.95
CA LEU A 510 -4.17 11.64 13.34
C LEU A 510 -3.10 12.25 14.22
N SER A 511 -1.83 11.85 14.04
CA SER A 511 -0.71 12.42 14.78
C SER A 511 -0.56 13.91 14.49
N LEU A 512 -0.63 14.30 13.22
CA LEU A 512 -0.58 15.71 12.83
C LEU A 512 -1.79 16.50 13.34
N LEU A 513 -2.99 15.92 13.33
CA LEU A 513 -4.21 16.59 13.80
C LEU A 513 -4.33 16.69 15.32
N ASP A 514 -3.57 15.92 16.10
CA ASP A 514 -3.67 15.88 17.55
C ASP A 514 -3.40 17.26 18.20
N PRO A 515 -4.42 17.90 18.82
CA PRO A 515 -4.24 19.19 19.47
C PRO A 515 -3.26 19.16 20.66
N SER A 516 -2.95 17.98 21.19
CA SER A 516 -2.01 17.78 22.30
C SER A 516 -0.57 17.52 21.84
N ARG A 517 -0.32 17.43 20.53
CA ARG A 517 1.02 17.16 19.99
C ARG A 517 2.00 18.25 20.42
N VAL A 518 2.98 17.88 21.25
CA VAL A 518 4.09 18.74 21.66
C VAL A 518 5.31 18.41 20.84
N ILE A 519 5.92 19.42 20.19
CA ILE A 519 7.21 19.26 19.51
C ILE A 519 8.29 19.78 20.45
N SER A 520 9.07 18.86 21.01
CA SER A 520 10.22 19.22 21.83
C SER A 520 11.28 19.88 20.94
N SER A 521 11.51 21.18 21.11
CA SER A 521 12.51 21.96 20.38
C SER A 521 13.97 21.63 20.76
N SER A 522 14.22 20.54 21.49
CA SER A 522 15.43 20.34 22.31
C SER A 522 16.50 19.38 21.77
N GLN A 523 16.50 18.99 20.49
CA GLN A 523 17.56 18.09 19.96
C GLN A 523 18.60 18.75 19.03
N HIS A 524 18.64 20.08 18.95
CA HIS A 524 19.62 20.79 18.11
C HIS A 524 20.88 21.32 18.82
N ALA A 525 21.28 20.73 19.94
CA ALA A 525 22.52 21.13 20.63
C ALA A 525 23.38 19.94 21.07
N THR A 526 24.06 19.28 20.13
CA THR A 526 25.33 18.52 20.28
C THR A 526 25.62 17.87 18.92
N SER A 527 26.78 17.95 18.25
CA SER A 527 28.14 18.29 18.62
C SER A 527 28.94 18.71 17.38
N THR A 528 29.32 19.98 17.27
CA THR A 528 30.58 20.37 16.62
C THR A 528 31.60 20.65 17.72
N ASN A 529 32.47 19.67 17.96
CA ASN A 529 33.78 19.83 18.60
C ASN A 529 34.76 18.87 17.92
#